data_AF-A0A2V2WM47-F1
#
_entry.id   AF-A0A2V2WM47-F1
#
_cell.length_a   1.000
_cell.length_b   1.000
_cell.length_c   1.000
_cell.angle_alpha   90.00
_cell.angle_beta   90.00
_cell.angle_gamma   90.00
#
_symmetry.space_group_name_H-M   'P 1'
#
loop_
_entity.id
_entity.type
_entity.pdbx_description
1 polymer ?
#
loop_
_entity_poly.entity_id
_entity_poly.type
_entity_poly.pdbx_seq_one_letter_code
_entity_poly.pdbx_strand_id
1 'polypeptide(L)'
;MGFLAAEPSAIHSIKGGWRRCGTWKTWLQRGVATQSCPYYATRELVFFAHVNFATYQYLLDPLIRHECKMEAALKNHSIIIFDEAHNVPSVCQDALSLETTLDNLRLVVSEIEPLITFSTSMATLSYPREFKLTHWTLAELFSLLYDVFTAIVKFVERQEWIDTDTHQTPRRRLNDDDDEAEGKRGPTLSGEALANVIQLCILDHLPFTFGTVGMEHGNAARCLSNASMDSVVMFRQVYGIVMSLGVTFNPFQFSIFGLSIMKRWLLVIRFMLQKPSAFAVNICDTTLNCVAQKGLVEPPPSLRRTVGIRCLDGSLAFHHLLAVTHRVVLASGTLAPFHQLGQDLGISPSDMATYEGLHIAGVHQYRISVLTHMMDGARLHCNYENFRDASFIDRLVSGHF
;
A
#
# COMPACT_ATOMS: atom_id res chain seq x y z
N MET A 1 -14.21 3.41 12.25
CA MET A 1 -13.07 2.89 13.06
C MET A 1 -13.61 2.35 14.37
N GLY A 2 -13.69 1.03 14.53
CA GLY A 2 -14.17 0.41 15.76
C GLY A 2 -13.26 -0.75 16.11
N PHE A 3 -12.39 -0.54 17.09
CA PHE A 3 -11.66 -1.61 17.76
C PHE A 3 -12.54 -2.17 18.87
N LEU A 4 -12.67 -3.50 18.92
CA LEU A 4 -13.22 -4.24 20.04
C LEU A 4 -12.10 -5.11 20.60
N ALA A 5 -11.72 -4.87 21.86
CA ALA A 5 -10.74 -5.66 22.62
C ALA A 5 -11.44 -6.22 23.88
N ALA A 6 -11.20 -7.48 24.24
CA ALA A 6 -11.78 -8.14 25.41
C ALA A 6 -10.71 -8.59 26.42
N GLU A 7 -10.77 -8.11 27.66
CA GLU A 7 -9.71 -8.21 28.69
C GLU A 7 -9.37 -9.64 29.22
N PRO A 8 -8.17 -9.83 29.85
CA PRO A 8 -7.58 -11.13 30.23
C PRO A 8 -8.26 -11.95 31.36
N SER A 9 -9.15 -11.38 32.18
CA SER A 9 -9.59 -12.03 33.44
C SER A 9 -10.85 -12.92 33.35
N ALA A 10 -11.15 -13.49 32.17
CA ALA A 10 -12.49 -13.98 31.85
C ALA A 10 -12.72 -15.51 31.81
N ILE A 11 -11.89 -16.37 32.42
CA ILE A 11 -12.05 -17.83 32.29
C ILE A 11 -12.05 -18.58 33.64
N HIS A 12 -12.70 -18.07 34.69
CA HIS A 12 -12.93 -18.84 35.93
C HIS A 12 -14.40 -18.93 36.39
N SER A 13 -15.37 -18.74 35.49
CA SER A 13 -16.75 -19.15 35.80
C SER A 13 -17.59 -19.38 34.54
N ILE A 14 -17.84 -20.65 34.22
CA ILE A 14 -18.76 -21.10 33.15
C ILE A 14 -20.24 -20.83 33.52
N LYS A 15 -20.53 -20.01 34.54
CA LYS A 15 -21.91 -19.64 34.94
C LYS A 15 -22.18 -18.14 35.06
N GLY A 16 -21.30 -17.26 34.57
CA GLY A 16 -21.53 -15.82 34.56
C GLY A 16 -21.07 -15.17 33.26
N GLY A 17 -22.03 -14.73 32.43
CA GLY A 17 -21.81 -14.26 31.06
C GLY A 17 -20.78 -13.13 30.87
N TRP A 18 -20.44 -12.93 29.60
CA TRP A 18 -19.59 -11.92 28.97
C TRP A 18 -19.73 -10.49 29.52
N ARG A 19 -19.26 -10.20 30.75
CA ARG A 19 -19.43 -8.88 31.39
C ARG A 19 -18.44 -7.79 30.94
N ARG A 20 -17.47 -8.08 30.07
CA ARG A 20 -16.47 -7.10 29.59
C ARG A 20 -16.15 -7.22 28.09
N CYS A 21 -17.17 -7.32 27.25
CA CYS A 21 -17.04 -7.08 25.82
C CYS A 21 -17.51 -5.65 25.53
N GLY A 22 -16.62 -4.78 25.04
CA GLY A 22 -16.93 -3.38 24.75
C GLY A 22 -17.00 -3.12 23.25
N THR A 23 -18.16 -2.72 22.73
CA THR A 23 -18.26 -2.19 21.37
C THR A 23 -17.64 -0.80 21.28
N TRP A 24 -17.49 -0.26 20.06
CA TRP A 24 -17.01 1.11 19.88
C TRP A 24 -17.82 2.14 20.71
N LYS A 25 -19.15 1.95 20.86
CA LYS A 25 -20.01 2.81 21.68
C LYS A 25 -19.62 2.74 23.16
N THR A 26 -19.35 1.55 23.66
CA THR A 26 -18.94 1.32 25.05
C THR A 26 -17.59 1.98 25.34
N TRP A 27 -16.62 1.87 24.42
CA TRP A 27 -15.31 2.49 24.58
C TRP A 27 -15.36 4.02 24.52
N LEU A 28 -16.21 4.59 23.67
CA LEU A 28 -16.44 6.04 23.66
C LEU A 28 -17.04 6.53 24.98
N GLN A 29 -18.12 5.90 25.45
CA GLN A 29 -18.76 6.26 26.72
C GLN A 29 -17.77 6.16 27.89
N ARG A 30 -16.97 5.09 27.92
CA ARG A 30 -15.97 4.88 28.96
C ARG A 30 -14.85 5.90 28.89
N GLY A 31 -14.32 6.21 27.71
CA GLY A 31 -13.27 7.22 27.56
C GLY A 31 -13.73 8.62 27.96
N VAL A 32 -14.99 8.99 27.68
CA VAL A 32 -15.59 10.23 28.20
C VAL A 32 -15.66 10.20 29.72
N ALA A 33 -16.15 9.11 30.32
CA ALA A 33 -16.26 8.97 31.76
C ALA A 33 -14.91 8.99 32.49
N THR A 34 -13.86 8.45 31.86
CA THR A 34 -12.50 8.37 32.44
C THR A 34 -11.54 9.44 31.93
N GLN A 35 -12.03 10.42 31.17
CA GLN A 35 -11.21 11.46 30.50
C GLN A 35 -9.98 10.90 29.77
N SER A 36 -10.14 9.76 29.11
CA SER A 36 -9.08 9.08 28.39
C SER A 36 -9.43 8.95 26.90
N CYS A 37 -8.41 9.00 26.05
CA CYS A 37 -8.60 8.86 24.61
C CYS A 37 -8.94 7.39 24.26
N PRO A 38 -10.15 7.09 23.75
CA PRO A 38 -10.55 5.72 23.42
C PRO A 38 -9.63 5.09 22.36
N TYR A 39 -9.12 5.88 21.43
CA TYR A 39 -8.21 5.42 20.39
C TYR A 39 -6.91 4.85 20.97
N TYR A 40 -6.22 5.63 21.80
CA TYR A 40 -4.97 5.16 22.43
C TYR A 40 -5.20 4.01 23.41
N ALA A 41 -6.29 4.06 24.19
CA ALA A 41 -6.64 2.99 25.11
C ALA A 41 -6.88 1.66 24.37
N THR A 42 -7.71 1.66 23.32
CA THR A 42 -7.99 0.45 22.54
C THR A 42 -6.76 -0.06 21.80
N ARG A 43 -5.89 0.83 21.29
CA ARG A 43 -4.61 0.46 20.67
C ARG A 43 -3.66 -0.27 21.63
N GLU A 44 -3.64 0.08 22.91
CA GLU A 44 -2.83 -0.62 23.92
C GLU A 44 -3.43 -1.96 24.34
N LEU A 45 -4.76 -2.09 24.30
CA LEU A 45 -5.48 -3.30 24.67
C LEU A 45 -5.40 -4.41 23.61
N VAL A 46 -5.03 -4.11 22.36
CA VAL A 46 -4.96 -5.07 21.24
C VAL A 46 -4.18 -6.35 21.63
N PHE A 47 -3.04 -6.19 22.30
CA PHE A 47 -2.20 -7.31 22.72
C PHE A 47 -2.83 -8.16 23.83
N PHE A 48 -3.58 -7.53 24.74
CA PHE A 48 -4.21 -8.19 25.88
C PHE A 48 -5.58 -8.78 25.56
N ALA A 49 -6.10 -8.50 24.37
CA ALA A 49 -7.41 -8.95 23.95
C ALA A 49 -7.41 -10.42 23.54
N HIS A 50 -8.37 -11.19 24.03
CA HIS A 50 -8.58 -12.56 23.55
C HIS A 50 -9.20 -12.61 22.14
N VAL A 51 -10.04 -11.61 21.83
CA VAL A 51 -10.70 -11.46 20.53
C VAL A 51 -10.55 -10.00 20.11
N ASN A 52 -9.98 -9.80 18.93
CA ASN A 52 -9.86 -8.49 18.28
C ASN A 52 -10.76 -8.49 17.05
N PHE A 53 -11.67 -7.52 16.95
CA PHE A 53 -12.38 -7.25 15.70
C PHE A 53 -11.67 -6.13 14.96
N ALA A 54 -11.31 -6.38 13.70
CA ALA A 54 -10.57 -5.45 12.87
C ALA A 54 -11.04 -5.55 11.41
N THR A 55 -10.95 -4.43 10.68
CA THR A 55 -11.13 -4.45 9.22
C THR A 55 -9.90 -5.04 8.53
N TYR A 56 -10.05 -5.39 7.26
CA TYR A 56 -8.98 -5.97 6.46
C TYR A 56 -7.69 -5.15 6.49
N GLN A 57 -7.76 -3.82 6.44
CA GLN A 57 -6.55 -2.98 6.42
C GLN A 57 -5.65 -3.17 7.65
N TYR A 58 -6.22 -3.35 8.85
CA TYR A 58 -5.43 -3.57 10.07
C TYR A 58 -4.66 -4.89 10.07
N LEU A 59 -5.06 -5.84 9.21
CA LEU A 59 -4.42 -7.15 9.09
C LEU A 59 -3.56 -7.26 7.85
N LEU A 60 -4.00 -6.71 6.71
CA LEU A 60 -3.38 -6.90 5.40
C LEU A 60 -2.42 -5.78 5.02
N ASP A 61 -2.64 -4.53 5.46
CA ASP A 61 -1.73 -3.41 5.21
C ASP A 61 -0.61 -3.41 6.26
N PRO A 62 0.66 -3.71 5.89
CA PRO A 62 1.74 -3.81 6.85
C PRO A 62 2.05 -2.51 7.59
N LEU A 63 1.81 -1.35 6.97
CA LEU A 63 2.06 -0.06 7.60
C LEU A 63 0.97 0.23 8.64
N ILE A 64 -0.31 0.04 8.29
CA ILE A 64 -1.42 0.25 9.23
C ILE A 64 -1.31 -0.73 10.40
N ARG A 65 -1.00 -1.99 10.13
CA ARG A 65 -0.81 -3.04 11.14
C ARG A 65 0.26 -2.63 12.17
N HIS A 66 1.41 -2.15 11.68
CA HIS A 66 2.53 -1.66 12.49
C HIS A 66 2.13 -0.47 13.38
N GLU A 67 1.53 0.58 12.80
CA GLU A 67 1.11 1.77 13.55
C GLU A 67 0.04 1.48 14.62
N CYS A 68 -0.77 0.43 14.38
CA CYS A 68 -1.84 0.01 15.28
C CYS A 68 -1.40 -1.05 16.30
N LYS A 69 -0.11 -1.40 16.35
CA LYS A 69 0.48 -2.39 17.27
C LYS A 69 -0.14 -3.78 17.16
N MET A 70 -0.65 -4.14 15.98
CA MET A 70 -1.33 -5.41 15.77
C MET A 70 -0.36 -6.59 15.66
N GLU A 71 0.89 -6.36 15.20
CA GLU A 71 1.92 -7.41 15.05
C GLU A 71 2.16 -8.19 16.34
N ALA A 72 2.16 -7.53 17.49
CA ALA A 72 2.39 -8.17 18.78
C ALA A 72 1.26 -9.16 19.11
N ALA A 73 0.01 -8.80 18.82
CA ALA A 73 -1.13 -9.69 18.98
C ALA A 73 -1.07 -10.87 18.00
N LEU A 74 -0.67 -10.62 16.74
CA LEU A 74 -0.59 -11.68 15.73
C LEU A 74 0.45 -12.75 16.05
N LYS A 75 1.62 -12.33 16.51
CA LYS A 75 2.74 -13.21 16.88
C LYS A 75 2.44 -14.07 18.11
N ASN A 76 1.41 -13.74 18.90
CA ASN A 76 1.00 -14.49 20.07
C ASN A 76 0.09 -15.68 19.71
N HIS A 77 0.57 -16.58 18.84
CA HIS A 77 -0.16 -17.77 18.38
C HIS A 77 -1.60 -17.49 17.90
N SER A 78 -1.81 -16.36 17.22
CA SER A 78 -3.15 -15.92 16.83
C SER A 78 -3.75 -16.76 15.69
N ILE A 79 -5.07 -16.93 15.73
CA ILE A 79 -5.88 -17.44 14.61
C ILE A 79 -6.63 -16.25 14.01
N ILE A 80 -6.46 -16.02 12.72
CA ILE A 80 -7.19 -15.00 11.98
C ILE A 80 -8.36 -15.63 11.24
N ILE A 81 -9.53 -14.99 11.32
CA ILE A 81 -10.71 -15.36 10.55
C ILE A 81 -11.07 -14.16 9.66
N PHE A 82 -10.93 -14.33 8.35
CA PHE A 82 -11.45 -13.37 7.37
C PHE A 82 -12.90 -13.74 7.06
N ASP A 83 -13.82 -12.82 7.32
CA ASP A 83 -15.23 -12.93 6.97
C ASP A 83 -15.50 -12.17 5.66
N GLU A 84 -16.21 -12.78 4.72
CA GLU A 84 -16.35 -12.34 3.33
C GLU A 84 -15.02 -12.18 2.56
N ALA A 85 -14.17 -13.20 2.67
CA ALA A 85 -12.80 -13.22 2.18
C ALA A 85 -12.59 -13.15 0.66
N HIS A 86 -13.63 -12.95 -0.17
CA HIS A 86 -13.48 -12.84 -1.62
C HIS A 86 -12.69 -11.59 -2.06
N ASN A 87 -12.63 -10.55 -1.22
CA ASN A 87 -11.87 -9.31 -1.49
C ASN A 87 -10.44 -9.33 -0.91
N VAL A 88 -9.99 -10.41 -0.28
CA VAL A 88 -8.65 -10.44 0.35
C VAL A 88 -7.53 -10.17 -0.67
N PRO A 89 -7.52 -10.77 -1.88
CA PRO A 89 -6.46 -10.51 -2.86
C PRO A 89 -6.37 -9.04 -3.28
N SER A 90 -7.49 -8.40 -3.58
CA SER A 90 -7.53 -6.99 -4.01
C SER A 90 -7.06 -6.06 -2.89
N VAL A 91 -7.47 -6.30 -1.65
CA VAL A 91 -7.01 -5.49 -0.51
C VAL A 91 -5.50 -5.66 -0.28
N CYS A 92 -4.93 -6.84 -0.55
CA CYS A 92 -3.49 -7.04 -0.51
C CYS A 92 -2.75 -6.26 -1.60
N GLN A 93 -3.31 -6.19 -2.81
CA GLN A 93 -2.78 -5.36 -3.90
C GLN A 93 -2.85 -3.87 -3.54
N ASP A 94 -3.97 -3.41 -2.99
CA ASP A 94 -4.17 -2.02 -2.57
C ASP A 94 -3.23 -1.62 -1.43
N ALA A 95 -2.98 -2.53 -0.48
CA ALA A 95 -2.04 -2.33 0.63
C ALA A 95 -0.61 -2.00 0.17
N LEU A 96 -0.19 -2.54 -0.97
CA LEU A 96 1.13 -2.32 -1.55
C LEU A 96 1.12 -1.37 -2.77
N SER A 97 -0.02 -0.73 -3.03
CA SER A 97 -0.15 0.29 -4.05
C SER A 97 -0.01 1.69 -3.43
N LEU A 98 0.46 2.67 -4.18
CA LEU A 98 0.48 4.07 -3.72
C LEU A 98 0.26 5.02 -4.90
N GLU A 99 -0.10 6.25 -4.57
CA GLU A 99 -0.18 7.34 -5.53
C GLU A 99 0.30 8.61 -4.84
N THR A 100 1.19 9.36 -5.49
CA THR A 100 1.83 10.54 -4.90
C THR A 100 2.17 11.55 -5.97
N THR A 101 1.97 12.83 -5.69
CA THR A 101 2.29 13.90 -6.62
C THR A 101 3.77 14.27 -6.55
N LEU A 102 4.32 14.79 -7.64
CA LEU A 102 5.73 15.17 -7.71
C LEU A 102 6.09 16.21 -6.64
N ASP A 103 5.19 17.16 -6.36
CA ASP A 103 5.41 18.17 -5.30
C ASP A 103 5.50 17.54 -3.91
N ASN A 104 4.76 16.46 -3.65
CA ASN A 104 4.81 15.74 -2.39
C ASN A 104 6.14 14.97 -2.25
N LEU A 105 6.68 14.44 -3.35
CA LEU A 105 8.01 13.84 -3.36
C LEU A 105 9.11 14.88 -3.11
N ARG A 106 9.00 16.06 -3.74
CA ARG A 106 9.93 17.19 -3.51
C ARG A 106 9.86 17.69 -2.07
N LEU A 107 8.66 17.74 -1.48
CA LEU A 107 8.48 18.05 -0.07
C LEU A 107 9.29 17.07 0.81
N VAL A 108 9.16 15.76 0.58
CA VAL A 108 9.92 14.75 1.33
C VAL A 108 11.43 14.99 1.21
N VAL A 109 11.94 15.26 0.01
CA VAL A 109 13.37 15.58 -0.21
C VAL A 109 13.78 16.82 0.60
N SER A 110 12.98 17.89 0.55
CA SER A 110 13.25 19.15 1.28
C SER A 110 13.22 19.00 2.81
N GLU A 111 12.46 18.03 3.34
CA GLU A 111 12.43 17.74 4.77
C GLU A 111 13.62 16.88 5.23
N ILE A 112 14.22 16.07 4.34
CA ILE A 112 15.41 15.26 4.66
C ILE A 112 16.69 16.11 4.56
N GLU A 113 16.75 17.08 3.64
CA GLU A 113 17.92 17.92 3.36
C GLU A 113 18.56 18.60 4.60
N PRO A 114 17.81 19.12 5.60
CA PRO A 114 18.41 19.71 6.80
C PRO A 114 19.17 18.68 7.67
N LEU A 115 18.84 17.39 7.57
CA LEU A 115 19.45 16.33 8.38
C LEU A 115 20.80 15.86 7.83
N ILE A 116 21.08 16.14 6.56
CA ILE A 116 22.38 15.85 5.92
C ILE A 116 23.37 17.02 6.04
N THR A 117 22.89 18.23 6.34
CA THR A 117 23.72 19.43 6.40
C THR A 117 24.37 19.61 7.78
N PHE A 118 25.69 19.82 7.81
CA PHE A 118 26.54 19.83 9.02
C PHE A 118 26.13 20.85 10.10
N SER A 119 25.58 22.02 9.72
CA SER A 119 25.26 23.11 10.66
C SER A 119 23.99 22.86 11.49
N THR A 120 23.01 22.14 10.95
CA THR A 120 21.70 21.88 11.59
C THR A 120 21.66 20.51 12.27
N SER A 121 22.49 19.56 11.83
CA SER A 121 22.50 18.17 12.29
C SER A 121 22.95 18.00 13.75
N MET A 122 23.75 18.91 14.31
CA MET A 122 24.26 18.77 15.69
C MET A 122 23.18 18.80 16.78
N ALA A 123 22.10 19.57 16.61
CA ALA A 123 21.04 19.69 17.62
C ALA A 123 19.96 18.59 17.47
N THR A 124 19.57 18.29 16.23
CA THR A 124 18.47 17.35 15.92
C THR A 124 18.92 15.88 15.97
N LEU A 125 20.19 15.58 15.66
CA LEU A 125 20.75 14.22 15.74
C LEU A 125 21.28 13.87 17.13
N SER A 126 21.22 14.80 18.10
CA SER A 126 21.53 14.56 19.52
C SER A 126 20.39 13.81 20.26
N TYR A 127 19.55 13.07 19.54
CA TYR A 127 18.59 12.08 20.06
C TYR A 127 19.11 10.62 19.97
N PRO A 128 20.31 10.27 20.48
CA PRO A 128 20.83 8.90 20.38
C PRO A 128 20.16 7.91 21.35
N ARG A 129 19.27 8.36 22.26
CA ARG A 129 18.84 7.53 23.41
C ARG A 129 17.92 6.35 23.06
N GLU A 130 17.40 6.24 21.84
CA GLU A 130 16.44 5.17 21.50
C GLU A 130 16.81 4.33 20.26
N PHE A 131 17.74 4.78 19.41
CA PHE A 131 18.13 4.03 18.21
C PHE A 131 19.40 3.21 18.46
N LYS A 132 19.30 1.88 18.35
CA LYS A 132 20.46 0.99 18.31
C LYS A 132 21.15 1.12 16.96
N LEU A 133 21.92 2.20 16.78
CA LEU A 133 22.72 2.42 15.58
C LEU A 133 23.82 1.36 15.49
N THR A 134 24.14 0.97 14.26
CA THR A 134 25.34 0.19 13.95
C THR A 134 26.54 1.15 13.82
N HIS A 135 27.46 0.90 12.89
CA HIS A 135 28.63 1.74 12.69
C HIS A 135 28.36 3.05 11.92
N TRP A 136 27.18 3.19 11.29
CA TRP A 136 26.77 4.43 10.61
C TRP A 136 26.08 5.42 11.55
N THR A 137 26.37 6.70 11.30
CA THR A 137 25.70 7.85 11.89
C THR A 137 24.31 8.07 11.29
N LEU A 138 23.45 8.80 12.00
CA LEU A 138 22.14 9.20 11.47
C LEU A 138 22.27 10.07 10.21
N ALA A 139 23.30 10.91 10.12
CA ALA A 139 23.52 11.75 8.94
C ALA A 139 23.82 10.91 7.69
N GLU A 140 24.67 9.88 7.80
CA GLU A 140 24.95 8.95 6.70
C GLU A 140 23.67 8.20 6.31
N LEU A 141 22.92 7.69 7.28
CA LEU A 141 21.64 7.00 7.06
C LEU A 141 20.62 7.88 6.32
N PHE A 142 20.47 9.14 6.72
CA PHE A 142 19.60 10.09 6.03
C PHE A 142 20.15 10.55 4.67
N SER A 143 21.47 10.51 4.45
CA SER A 143 22.07 10.75 3.13
C SER A 143 21.64 9.69 2.12
N LEU A 144 21.66 8.41 2.49
CA LEU A 144 21.13 7.35 1.64
C LEU A 144 19.64 7.56 1.33
N LEU A 145 18.85 7.95 2.33
CA LEU A 145 17.44 8.22 2.15
C LEU A 145 17.20 9.39 1.19
N TYR A 146 17.96 10.47 1.35
CA TYR A 146 17.93 11.63 0.48
C TYR A 146 18.24 11.26 -0.98
N ASP A 147 19.28 10.46 -1.20
CA ASP A 147 19.67 10.01 -2.54
C ASP A 147 18.58 9.15 -3.19
N VAL A 148 17.98 8.22 -2.44
CA VAL A 148 16.88 7.38 -2.93
C VAL A 148 15.66 8.22 -3.34
N PHE A 149 15.21 9.15 -2.50
CA PHE A 149 14.06 10.02 -2.85
C PHE A 149 14.40 10.98 -4.00
N THR A 150 15.63 11.49 -4.06
CA THR A 150 16.10 12.32 -5.18
C THR A 150 16.14 11.52 -6.49
N ALA A 151 16.56 10.26 -6.45
CA ALA A 151 16.54 9.38 -7.62
C ALA A 151 15.11 9.11 -8.11
N ILE A 152 14.15 8.94 -7.20
CA ILE A 152 12.72 8.79 -7.53
C ILE A 152 12.18 10.06 -8.18
N VAL A 153 12.46 11.24 -7.63
CA VAL A 153 12.06 12.54 -8.22
C VAL A 153 12.62 12.67 -9.64
N LYS A 154 13.92 12.43 -9.83
CA LYS A 154 14.57 12.48 -11.15
C LYS A 154 13.98 11.46 -12.12
N PHE A 155 13.64 10.26 -11.66
CA PHE A 155 13.00 9.24 -12.48
C PHE A 155 11.65 9.72 -13.02
N VAL A 156 10.82 10.35 -12.18
CA VAL A 156 9.49 10.87 -12.56
C VAL A 156 9.59 12.11 -13.46
N GLU A 157 10.59 12.96 -13.24
CA GLU A 157 10.84 14.15 -14.08
C GLU A 157 11.31 13.77 -15.50
N ARG A 158 12.17 12.76 -15.63
CA ARG A 158 12.76 12.32 -16.91
C ARG A 158 11.79 11.60 -17.85
N GLN A 159 10.63 11.16 -17.39
CA GLN A 159 9.68 10.51 -18.29
C GLN A 159 9.05 11.54 -19.21
N GLU A 160 9.48 11.52 -20.47
CA GLU A 160 8.90 12.29 -21.57
C GLU A 160 7.76 11.51 -22.25
N TRP A 161 6.92 12.24 -22.96
CA TRP A 161 5.72 11.71 -23.59
C TRP A 161 6.04 11.06 -24.93
N ILE A 162 5.34 9.97 -25.26
CA ILE A 162 5.20 9.56 -26.65
C ILE A 162 3.91 10.21 -27.15
N ASP A 163 4.02 11.30 -27.92
CA ASP A 163 2.91 11.80 -28.73
C ASP A 163 2.62 10.74 -29.81
N THR A 164 1.70 9.82 -29.53
CA THR A 164 1.14 8.96 -30.59
C THR A 164 0.16 9.78 -31.43
N ASP A 165 0.68 10.72 -32.22
CA ASP A 165 -0.10 11.43 -33.25
C ASP A 165 0.56 11.42 -34.64
N THR A 166 1.55 10.55 -34.86
CA THR A 166 2.14 10.33 -36.18
C THR A 166 2.34 8.84 -36.46
N HIS A 167 1.24 8.12 -36.69
CA HIS A 167 1.20 7.06 -37.71
C HIS A 167 -0.26 6.81 -38.12
N GLN A 168 -0.59 7.26 -39.33
CA GLN A 168 -1.81 6.87 -40.05
C GLN A 168 -1.92 5.35 -40.12
N THR A 169 -2.77 4.79 -39.26
CA THR A 169 -3.50 3.55 -39.50
C THR A 169 -4.94 3.85 -39.10
N PRO A 170 -5.95 3.43 -39.88
CA PRO A 170 -7.33 3.86 -39.65
C PRO A 170 -7.84 3.17 -38.37
N ARG A 171 -7.60 3.79 -37.21
CA ARG A 171 -8.25 3.41 -35.97
C ARG A 171 -9.68 3.95 -36.00
N ARG A 172 -10.62 3.00 -36.00
CA ARG A 172 -12.05 3.21 -35.69
C ARG A 172 -12.19 4.29 -34.62
N ARG A 173 -12.98 5.32 -34.93
CA ARG A 173 -13.47 6.28 -33.95
C ARG A 173 -14.28 5.52 -32.90
N LEU A 174 -13.68 5.27 -31.75
CA LEU A 174 -14.38 5.04 -30.51
C LEU A 174 -14.44 6.42 -29.86
N ASN A 175 -15.64 7.02 -29.87
CA ASN A 175 -15.94 8.15 -29.02
C ASN A 175 -16.03 7.60 -27.60
N ASP A 176 -14.96 7.76 -26.83
CA ASP A 176 -15.01 7.68 -25.37
C ASP A 176 -15.52 9.03 -24.86
N ASP A 177 -16.83 9.16 -24.73
CA ASP A 177 -17.44 10.15 -23.84
C ASP A 177 -17.46 9.53 -22.42
N ASP A 178 -16.31 9.53 -21.76
CA ASP A 178 -16.24 9.45 -20.30
C ASP A 178 -16.00 10.89 -19.79
N ASP A 179 -17.06 11.54 -19.31
CA ASP A 179 -17.00 12.78 -18.52
C ASP A 179 -16.35 12.50 -17.14
N GLU A 180 -15.03 12.25 -17.11
CA GLU A 180 -14.18 12.41 -15.93
C GLU A 180 -12.80 12.92 -16.37
N ALA A 181 -12.60 14.24 -16.25
CA ALA A 181 -11.34 14.99 -16.36
C ALA A 181 -10.33 14.49 -17.42
N GLU A 182 -10.21 15.19 -18.55
CA GLU A 182 -9.19 15.02 -19.61
C GLU A 182 -7.74 15.05 -19.06
N GLY A 183 -7.32 14.00 -18.36
CA GLY A 183 -5.95 13.74 -17.95
C GLY A 183 -5.29 12.91 -19.04
N LYS A 184 -4.32 13.50 -19.74
CA LYS A 184 -3.54 12.75 -20.73
C LYS A 184 -2.74 11.67 -19.98
N ARG A 185 -3.06 10.40 -20.26
CA ARG A 185 -2.48 9.22 -19.59
C ARG A 185 -1.02 9.06 -20.03
N GLY A 186 -0.07 9.22 -19.11
CA GLY A 186 1.36 9.08 -19.41
C GLY A 186 1.81 7.61 -19.49
N PRO A 187 3.13 7.37 -19.60
CA PRO A 187 3.66 6.03 -19.83
C PRO A 187 3.37 5.09 -18.66
N THR A 188 2.95 3.86 -18.97
CA THR A 188 2.91 2.74 -18.01
C THR A 188 4.20 1.94 -18.16
N LEU A 189 4.99 1.90 -17.09
CA LEU A 189 6.29 1.23 -17.03
C LEU A 189 6.20 -0.02 -16.13
N SER A 190 7.05 -1.01 -16.42
CA SER A 190 7.26 -2.15 -15.51
C SER A 190 7.88 -1.66 -14.19
N GLY A 191 7.51 -2.29 -13.07
CA GLY A 191 8.13 -2.07 -11.77
C GLY A 191 9.65 -2.25 -11.78
N GLU A 192 10.18 -3.09 -12.68
CA GLU A 192 11.62 -3.27 -12.91
C GLU A 192 12.33 -1.95 -13.23
N ALA A 193 11.71 -1.05 -13.99
CA ALA A 193 12.33 0.21 -14.38
C ALA A 193 12.66 1.09 -13.16
N LEU A 194 11.71 1.24 -12.25
CA LEU A 194 11.91 2.02 -11.03
C LEU A 194 12.75 1.24 -10.00
N ALA A 195 12.54 -0.07 -9.87
CA ALA A 195 13.30 -0.92 -8.96
C ALA A 195 14.80 -0.89 -9.27
N ASN A 196 15.18 -0.95 -10.56
CA ASN A 196 16.58 -0.89 -10.98
C ASN A 196 17.23 0.45 -10.61
N VAL A 197 16.52 1.56 -10.82
CA VAL A 197 17.03 2.90 -10.44
C VAL A 197 17.28 2.99 -8.93
N ILE A 198 16.34 2.49 -8.13
CA ILE A 198 16.47 2.51 -6.67
C ILE A 198 17.57 1.54 -6.21
N GLN A 199 17.64 0.35 -6.79
CA GLN A 199 18.64 -0.65 -6.44
C GLN A 199 20.06 -0.15 -6.75
N LEU A 200 20.28 0.43 -7.93
CA LEU A 200 21.55 1.06 -8.28
C LEU A 200 21.88 2.20 -7.33
N CYS A 201 20.90 3.07 -7.01
CA CYS A 201 21.10 4.14 -6.03
C CYS A 201 21.52 3.63 -4.66
N ILE A 202 20.95 2.51 -4.19
CA ILE A 202 21.34 1.91 -2.90
C ILE A 202 22.73 1.30 -3.00
N LEU A 203 23.03 0.55 -4.06
CA LEU A 203 24.31 -0.16 -4.20
C LEU A 203 25.50 0.79 -4.43
N ASP A 204 25.29 1.88 -5.17
CA ASP A 204 26.33 2.85 -5.52
C ASP A 204 26.48 3.97 -4.47
N HIS A 205 25.63 3.98 -3.42
CA HIS A 205 25.71 4.99 -2.36
C HIS A 205 27.03 4.85 -1.59
N LEU A 206 27.82 5.91 -1.61
CA LEU A 206 29.04 6.04 -0.81
C LEU A 206 28.73 6.97 0.37
N PRO A 207 28.73 6.46 1.62
CA PRO A 207 28.52 7.30 2.78
C PRO A 207 29.64 8.35 2.87
N PHE A 208 29.29 9.57 3.27
CA PHE A 208 30.24 10.66 3.47
C PHE A 208 31.28 10.26 4.54
N THR A 209 32.45 9.79 4.10
CA THR A 209 33.55 9.49 5.03
C THR A 209 34.13 10.80 5.55
N PHE A 210 33.84 11.14 6.81
CA PHE A 210 34.57 12.18 7.52
C PHE A 210 36.01 11.70 7.78
N GLY A 211 36.92 12.05 6.87
CA GLY A 211 38.37 12.14 7.06
C GLY A 211 39.11 10.90 7.60
N THR A 212 39.67 10.10 6.69
CA THR A 212 41.02 9.52 6.90
C THR A 212 41.79 9.57 5.58
N VAL A 213 42.67 10.57 5.46
CA VAL A 213 43.75 10.56 4.48
C VAL A 213 44.75 9.52 4.97
N GLY A 214 44.83 8.37 4.29
CA GLY A 214 45.78 7.32 4.66
C GLY A 214 45.67 6.09 3.76
N MET A 215 46.40 6.13 2.64
CA MET A 215 47.05 5.01 1.94
C MET A 215 46.52 3.60 2.22
N GLU A 216 45.94 2.94 1.21
CA GLU A 216 46.26 1.55 0.86
C GLU A 216 45.70 1.20 -0.53
N HIS A 217 46.59 1.10 -1.52
CA HIS A 217 46.32 0.51 -2.84
C HIS A 217 46.46 -1.02 -2.72
N GLY A 218 45.34 -1.74 -2.84
CA GLY A 218 45.40 -3.18 -3.11
C GLY A 218 44.28 -4.04 -2.52
N ASN A 219 43.01 -3.83 -2.94
CA ASN A 219 41.97 -4.89 -2.96
C ASN A 219 40.63 -4.44 -3.58
N ALA A 220 40.66 -3.76 -4.74
CA ALA A 220 39.46 -3.14 -5.32
C ALA A 220 38.30 -4.13 -5.58
N ALA A 221 38.58 -5.37 -6.00
CA ALA A 221 37.54 -6.34 -6.35
C ALA A 221 36.85 -7.02 -5.15
N ARG A 222 37.54 -7.19 -4.00
CA ARG A 222 36.94 -7.75 -2.77
C ARG A 222 36.22 -6.69 -1.92
N CYS A 223 36.60 -5.41 -2.04
CA CYS A 223 35.89 -4.31 -1.38
C CYS A 223 34.54 -4.01 -2.04
N LEU A 224 34.42 -4.12 -3.37
CA LEU A 224 33.16 -3.86 -4.09
C LEU A 224 32.02 -4.80 -3.68
N SER A 225 32.30 -6.11 -3.47
CA SER A 225 31.27 -7.07 -3.04
C SER A 225 30.83 -6.86 -1.59
N ASN A 226 31.76 -6.43 -0.72
CA ASN A 226 31.45 -6.14 0.68
C ASN A 226 30.70 -4.81 0.82
N ALA A 227 31.07 -3.77 0.05
CA ALA A 227 30.40 -2.48 0.01
C ALA A 227 28.94 -2.59 -0.47
N SER A 228 28.69 -3.41 -1.50
CA SER A 228 27.33 -3.69 -2.01
C SER A 228 26.39 -4.29 -0.95
N MET A 229 26.89 -5.21 -0.12
CA MET A 229 26.10 -5.77 0.98
C MET A 229 25.90 -4.78 2.12
N ASP A 230 26.90 -3.94 2.38
CA ASP A 230 26.87 -2.93 3.44
C ASP A 230 25.76 -1.89 3.19
N SER A 231 25.61 -1.40 1.96
CA SER A 231 24.56 -0.43 1.61
C SER A 231 23.14 -1.00 1.69
N VAL A 232 22.95 -2.31 1.44
CA VAL A 232 21.64 -2.97 1.65
C VAL A 232 21.30 -3.05 3.14
N VAL A 233 22.30 -3.32 3.99
CA VAL A 233 22.13 -3.32 5.45
C VAL A 233 21.85 -1.90 5.95
N MET A 234 22.52 -0.90 5.39
CA MET A 234 22.28 0.52 5.64
C MET A 234 20.82 0.90 5.30
N PHE A 235 20.32 0.52 4.13
CA PHE A 235 18.92 0.73 3.75
C PHE A 235 17.94 0.07 4.73
N ARG A 236 18.22 -1.16 5.17
CA ARG A 236 17.40 -1.85 6.17
C ARG A 236 17.37 -1.11 7.52
N GLN A 237 18.48 -0.50 7.91
CA GLN A 237 18.56 0.28 9.15
C GLN A 237 17.79 1.61 9.02
N VAL A 238 17.95 2.34 7.92
CA VAL A 238 17.15 3.55 7.62
C VAL A 238 15.66 3.23 7.63
N TYR A 239 15.27 2.15 6.94
CA TYR A 239 13.89 1.66 6.92
C TYR A 239 13.36 1.43 8.34
N GLY A 240 14.14 0.73 9.19
CA GLY A 240 13.77 0.46 10.57
C GLY A 240 13.59 1.72 11.41
N ILE A 241 14.50 2.69 11.25
CA ILE A 241 14.44 3.99 11.93
C ILE A 241 13.17 4.73 11.51
N VAL A 242 12.96 4.96 10.21
CA VAL A 242 11.80 5.72 9.72
C VAL A 242 10.47 5.07 10.11
N MET A 243 10.37 3.74 10.02
CA MET A 243 9.17 3.01 10.43
C MET A 243 8.89 3.12 11.94
N SER A 244 9.92 3.26 12.77
CA SER A 244 9.77 3.43 14.22
C SER A 244 9.36 4.84 14.65
N LEU A 245 9.49 5.85 13.79
CA LEU A 245 9.16 7.23 14.13
C LEU A 245 7.66 7.41 14.35
N GLY A 246 7.26 8.02 15.46
CA GLY A 246 5.87 8.37 15.71
C GLY A 246 5.41 9.56 14.87
N VAL A 247 4.17 9.55 14.40
CA VAL A 247 3.60 10.66 13.61
C VAL A 247 3.45 11.95 14.45
N THR A 248 3.13 11.84 15.73
CA THR A 248 2.90 12.99 16.63
C THR A 248 4.16 13.48 17.34
N PHE A 249 5.11 12.58 17.60
CA PHE A 249 6.36 12.87 18.27
C PHE A 249 7.48 12.25 17.44
N ASN A 250 8.11 13.07 16.60
CA ASN A 250 9.31 12.69 15.88
C ASN A 250 10.43 13.71 16.17
N PRO A 251 11.66 13.25 16.47
CA PRO A 251 12.77 14.13 16.85
C PRO A 251 13.33 14.94 15.67
N PHE A 252 13.03 14.50 14.44
CA PHE A 252 13.58 15.07 13.21
C PHE A 252 12.72 16.17 12.58
N GLN A 253 11.61 16.54 13.24
CA GLN A 253 10.67 17.58 12.80
C GLN A 253 10.07 17.38 11.40
N PHE A 254 10.00 16.13 10.93
CA PHE A 254 9.26 15.78 9.71
C PHE A 254 7.79 16.18 9.88
N SER A 255 7.19 16.70 8.82
CA SER A 255 5.76 16.96 8.84
C SER A 255 5.00 15.63 8.91
N ILE A 256 3.78 15.67 9.45
CA ILE A 256 2.89 14.50 9.49
C ILE A 256 2.71 13.91 8.08
N PHE A 257 2.59 14.78 7.09
CA PHE A 257 2.39 14.41 5.70
C PHE A 257 3.66 13.84 5.06
N GLY A 258 4.80 14.51 5.23
CA GLY A 258 6.11 14.07 4.73
C GLY A 258 6.49 12.70 5.28
N LEU A 259 6.36 12.50 6.59
CA LEU A 259 6.63 11.20 7.23
C LEU A 259 5.66 10.10 6.75
N SER A 260 4.38 10.42 6.56
CA SER A 260 3.39 9.46 6.06
C SER A 260 3.72 8.99 4.63
N ILE A 261 4.09 9.93 3.75
CA ILE A 261 4.52 9.61 2.38
C ILE A 261 5.79 8.78 2.42
N MET A 262 6.79 9.21 3.20
CA MET A 262 8.07 8.53 3.31
C MET A 262 7.91 7.07 3.77
N LYS A 263 7.09 6.82 4.79
CA LYS A 263 6.77 5.46 5.26
C LYS A 263 6.07 4.63 4.18
N ARG A 264 5.07 5.19 3.49
CA ARG A 264 4.35 4.47 2.42
C ARG A 264 5.28 4.10 1.27
N TRP A 265 6.15 5.02 0.85
CA TRP A 265 7.16 4.77 -0.17
C TRP A 265 8.17 3.72 0.25
N LEU A 266 8.75 3.82 1.46
CA LEU A 266 9.69 2.83 1.96
C LEU A 266 9.09 1.43 2.05
N LEU A 267 7.82 1.31 2.46
CA LEU A 267 7.09 0.05 2.44
C LEU A 267 7.03 -0.53 1.02
N VAL A 268 6.55 0.25 0.06
CA VAL A 268 6.39 -0.23 -1.33
C VAL A 268 7.74 -0.56 -1.96
N ILE A 269 8.76 0.28 -1.75
CA ILE A 269 10.13 0.02 -2.22
C ILE A 269 10.65 -1.30 -1.68
N ARG A 270 10.44 -1.59 -0.39
CA ARG A 270 10.88 -2.86 0.21
C ARG A 270 10.30 -4.08 -0.52
N PHE A 271 9.02 -4.08 -0.85
CA PHE A 271 8.39 -5.21 -1.57
C PHE A 271 8.74 -5.20 -3.06
N MET A 272 8.84 -4.03 -3.67
CA MET A 272 9.23 -3.87 -5.07
C MET A 272 10.66 -4.38 -5.32
N LEU A 273 11.61 -4.11 -4.43
CA LEU A 273 12.97 -4.65 -4.54
C LEU A 273 13.03 -6.18 -4.35
N GLN A 274 12.03 -6.79 -3.70
CA GLN A 274 11.95 -8.25 -3.56
C GLN A 274 11.38 -8.93 -4.80
N LYS A 275 10.36 -8.32 -5.44
CA LYS A 275 9.72 -8.86 -6.66
C LYS A 275 9.28 -7.71 -7.58
N PRO A 276 10.19 -7.14 -8.39
CA PRO A 276 9.87 -5.98 -9.23
C PRO A 276 8.77 -6.23 -10.26
N SER A 277 8.70 -7.46 -10.79
CA SER A 277 7.70 -7.87 -11.79
C SER A 277 6.26 -7.88 -11.26
N ALA A 278 6.07 -7.81 -9.93
CA ALA A 278 4.76 -7.69 -9.31
C ALA A 278 4.21 -6.26 -9.31
N PHE A 279 4.96 -5.27 -9.78
CA PHE A 279 4.56 -3.86 -9.72
C PHE A 279 4.48 -3.24 -11.12
N ALA A 280 3.56 -2.29 -11.27
CA ALA A 280 3.49 -1.40 -12.42
C ALA A 280 3.57 0.05 -11.95
N VAL A 281 4.27 0.88 -12.71
CA VAL A 281 4.44 2.31 -12.43
C VAL A 281 3.73 3.10 -13.51
N ASN A 282 2.80 3.95 -13.13
CA ASN A 282 2.08 4.85 -14.02
C ASN A 282 2.42 6.29 -13.65
N ILE A 283 2.73 7.13 -14.63
CA ILE A 283 2.93 8.56 -14.42
C ILE A 283 1.86 9.30 -15.23
N CYS A 284 1.15 10.22 -14.59
CA CYS A 284 0.06 10.96 -15.21
C CYS A 284 0.22 12.44 -14.90
N ASP A 285 -0.06 13.27 -15.91
CA ASP A 285 -0.10 14.72 -15.78
C ASP A 285 -1.57 15.15 -15.83
N THR A 286 -2.07 15.73 -14.74
CA THR A 286 -3.42 16.27 -14.67
C THR A 286 -3.38 17.78 -14.86
N THR A 287 -4.15 18.29 -15.82
CA THR A 287 -4.38 19.72 -15.99
C THR A 287 -5.42 20.16 -14.96
N LEU A 288 -4.99 20.97 -14.00
CA LEU A 288 -5.94 21.63 -13.11
C LEU A 288 -6.55 22.81 -13.86
N ASN A 289 -7.78 22.65 -14.33
CA ASN A 289 -8.58 23.80 -14.77
C ASN A 289 -8.95 24.61 -13.53
N CYS A 290 -8.23 25.71 -13.29
CA CYS A 290 -8.59 26.67 -12.25
C CYS A 290 -9.98 27.23 -12.57
N VAL A 291 -10.93 27.09 -11.64
CA VAL A 291 -12.28 27.66 -11.78
C VAL A 291 -12.14 29.17 -11.95
N ALA A 292 -12.53 29.67 -13.12
CA ALA A 292 -12.47 31.09 -13.46
C ALA A 292 -13.30 31.92 -12.46
N GLN A 293 -12.63 32.71 -11.62
CA GLN A 293 -13.26 33.90 -11.05
C GLN A 293 -13.29 34.95 -12.16
N LYS A 294 -14.49 35.37 -12.57
CA LYS A 294 -14.71 36.40 -13.61
C LYS A 294 -13.86 37.65 -13.32
N GLY A 295 -12.85 37.91 -14.16
CA GLY A 295 -12.21 39.23 -14.25
C GLY A 295 -10.69 39.30 -14.07
N LEU A 296 -9.97 38.19 -13.88
CA LEU A 296 -8.50 38.20 -13.88
C LEU A 296 -7.93 37.21 -14.91
N VAL A 297 -6.82 37.60 -15.54
CA VAL A 297 -6.05 36.80 -16.52
C VAL A 297 -5.91 35.36 -16.02
N GLU A 298 -6.35 34.38 -16.82
CA GLU A 298 -6.19 32.96 -16.49
C GLU A 298 -4.69 32.69 -16.25
N PRO A 299 -4.28 32.22 -15.06
CA PRO A 299 -2.94 31.68 -14.91
C PRO A 299 -2.81 30.47 -15.85
N PRO A 300 -1.64 30.24 -16.45
CA PRO A 300 -1.43 29.04 -17.26
C PRO A 300 -1.79 27.79 -16.42
N PRO A 301 -2.43 26.77 -17.01
CA PRO A 301 -2.82 25.57 -16.26
C PRO A 301 -1.59 25.00 -15.56
N SER A 302 -1.65 24.90 -14.23
CA SER A 302 -0.57 24.28 -13.46
C SER A 302 -0.63 22.77 -13.69
N LEU A 303 0.38 22.23 -14.38
CA LEU A 303 0.48 20.81 -14.65
C LEU A 303 0.81 20.06 -13.35
N ARG A 304 -0.09 19.20 -12.89
CA ARG A 304 0.14 18.37 -11.69
C ARG A 304 0.58 16.98 -12.09
N ARG A 305 1.88 16.72 -11.99
CA ARG A 305 2.47 15.40 -12.23
C ARG A 305 2.26 14.48 -11.03
N THR A 306 1.76 13.28 -11.29
CA THR A 306 1.47 12.24 -10.29
C THR A 306 2.11 10.93 -10.71
N VAL A 307 2.72 10.23 -9.75
CA VAL A 307 3.21 8.87 -9.93
C VAL A 307 2.35 7.91 -9.10
N GLY A 308 1.84 6.89 -9.77
CA GLY A 308 1.12 5.77 -9.19
C GLY A 308 1.94 4.50 -9.28
N ILE A 309 2.07 3.77 -8.18
CA ILE A 309 2.62 2.42 -8.16
C ILE A 309 1.47 1.48 -7.83
N ARG A 310 1.23 0.47 -8.68
CA ARG A 310 0.20 -0.54 -8.47
C ARG A 310 0.86 -1.90 -8.27
N CYS A 311 0.51 -2.55 -7.16
CA CYS A 311 0.87 -3.94 -6.93
C CYS A 311 -0.14 -4.84 -7.67
N LEU A 312 0.36 -5.76 -8.47
CA LEU A 312 -0.43 -6.70 -9.26
C LEU A 312 -0.51 -8.08 -8.59
N ASP A 313 0.27 -8.31 -7.52
CA ASP A 313 0.40 -9.59 -6.85
C ASP A 313 0.02 -9.47 -5.36
N GLY A 314 -1.19 -9.90 -5.02
CA GLY A 314 -1.69 -9.89 -3.65
C GLY A 314 -0.94 -10.85 -2.71
N SER A 315 -0.23 -11.84 -3.25
CA SER A 315 0.49 -12.84 -2.44
C SER A 315 1.59 -12.21 -1.59
N LEU A 316 2.19 -11.09 -2.01
CA LEU A 316 3.29 -10.44 -1.30
C LEU A 316 2.88 -9.98 0.10
N ALA A 317 1.78 -9.24 0.22
CA ALA A 317 1.28 -8.77 1.50
C ALA A 317 0.70 -9.93 2.34
N PHE A 318 0.03 -10.88 1.68
CA PHE A 318 -0.57 -12.02 2.35
C PHE A 318 0.48 -12.96 2.97
N HIS A 319 1.56 -13.29 2.26
CA HIS A 319 2.68 -14.08 2.80
C HIS A 319 3.35 -13.40 3.98
N HIS A 320 3.44 -12.07 3.98
CA HIS A 320 3.93 -11.32 5.15
C HIS A 320 3.00 -11.48 6.37
N LEU A 321 1.69 -11.65 6.17
CA LEU A 321 0.75 -11.95 7.24
C LEU A 321 0.90 -13.41 7.73
N LEU A 322 1.01 -14.36 6.80
CA LEU A 322 1.20 -15.78 7.13
C LEU A 322 2.46 -16.02 7.96
N ALA A 323 3.54 -15.28 7.68
CA ALA A 323 4.81 -15.39 8.40
C ALA A 323 4.74 -15.03 9.91
N VAL A 324 3.70 -14.31 10.34
CA VAL A 324 3.57 -13.84 11.74
C VAL A 324 2.34 -14.41 12.47
N THR A 325 1.52 -15.21 11.80
CA THR A 325 0.26 -15.74 12.34
C THR A 325 0.32 -17.25 12.48
N HIS A 326 -0.47 -17.83 13.39
CA HIS A 326 -0.47 -19.28 13.56
C HIS A 326 -1.33 -19.99 12.50
N ARG A 327 -2.54 -19.49 12.28
CA ARG A 327 -3.48 -20.01 11.27
C ARG A 327 -4.35 -18.90 10.70
N VAL A 328 -4.76 -19.05 9.45
CA VAL A 328 -5.72 -18.18 8.79
C VAL A 328 -6.89 -19.03 8.30
N VAL A 329 -8.11 -18.57 8.58
CA VAL A 329 -9.37 -19.14 8.08
C VAL A 329 -9.99 -18.11 7.14
N LEU A 330 -10.26 -18.51 5.91
CA LEU A 330 -10.96 -17.69 4.92
C LEU A 330 -12.40 -18.20 4.82
N ALA A 331 -13.36 -17.39 5.27
CA ALA A 331 -14.78 -17.69 5.21
C ALA A 331 -15.49 -16.69 4.27
N SER A 332 -16.29 -17.18 3.34
CA SER A 332 -17.20 -16.34 2.53
C SER A 332 -18.25 -17.21 1.87
N GLY A 333 -19.45 -16.67 1.67
CA GLY A 333 -20.51 -17.31 0.90
C GLY A 333 -20.25 -17.37 -0.61
N THR A 334 -19.29 -16.58 -1.13
CA THR A 334 -19.03 -16.40 -2.56
C THR A 334 -17.59 -16.76 -2.98
N LEU A 335 -16.86 -17.49 -2.14
CA LEU A 335 -15.42 -17.72 -2.29
C LEU A 335 -15.00 -18.68 -3.42
N ALA A 336 -15.96 -19.34 -4.08
CA ALA A 336 -15.67 -20.35 -5.08
C ALA A 336 -15.37 -19.71 -6.46
N PRO A 337 -14.41 -20.23 -7.24
CA PRO A 337 -13.63 -21.45 -7.00
C PRO A 337 -12.35 -21.26 -6.15
N PHE A 338 -12.12 -22.15 -5.18
CA PHE A 338 -10.99 -22.06 -4.23
C PHE A 338 -9.60 -22.11 -4.87
N HIS A 339 -9.45 -22.80 -6.00
CA HIS A 339 -8.18 -22.90 -6.70
C HIS A 339 -7.70 -21.53 -7.20
N GLN A 340 -8.61 -20.71 -7.75
CA GLN A 340 -8.27 -19.36 -8.20
C GLN A 340 -7.84 -18.49 -7.01
N LEU A 341 -8.58 -18.55 -5.90
CA LEU A 341 -8.20 -17.81 -4.70
C LEU A 341 -6.82 -18.22 -4.17
N GLY A 342 -6.54 -19.52 -4.13
CA GLY A 342 -5.22 -20.03 -3.74
C GLY A 342 -4.11 -19.46 -4.63
N GLN A 343 -4.32 -19.43 -5.96
CA GLN A 343 -3.37 -18.83 -6.90
C GLN A 343 -3.19 -17.32 -6.68
N ASP A 344 -4.28 -16.57 -6.50
CA ASP A 344 -4.25 -15.11 -6.30
C ASP A 344 -3.54 -14.71 -5.00
N LEU A 345 -3.63 -15.57 -3.97
CA LEU A 345 -2.91 -15.41 -2.70
C LEU A 345 -1.53 -16.06 -2.69
N GLY A 346 -1.13 -16.72 -3.78
CA GLY A 346 0.15 -17.43 -3.90
C GLY A 346 0.30 -18.60 -2.93
N ILE A 347 -0.79 -19.30 -2.61
CA ILE A 347 -0.84 -20.46 -1.73
C ILE A 347 -0.94 -21.74 -2.57
N SER A 348 -0.08 -22.72 -2.27
CA SER A 348 -0.15 -24.03 -2.92
C SER A 348 -1.43 -24.77 -2.50
N PRO A 349 -2.07 -25.55 -3.39
CA PRO A 349 -3.25 -26.34 -3.03
C PRO A 349 -3.03 -27.33 -1.88
N SER A 350 -1.79 -27.77 -1.65
CA SER A 350 -1.40 -28.62 -0.51
C SER A 350 -1.52 -27.92 0.84
N ASP A 351 -1.35 -26.59 0.85
CA ASP A 351 -1.24 -25.79 2.07
C ASP A 351 -2.61 -25.18 2.45
N MET A 352 -3.60 -25.31 1.58
CA MET A 352 -4.96 -24.79 1.75
C MET A 352 -5.96 -25.94 1.87
N ALA A 353 -6.46 -26.16 3.08
CA ALA A 353 -7.60 -27.04 3.29
C ALA A 353 -8.90 -26.31 2.89
N THR A 354 -9.69 -26.91 1.99
CA THR A 354 -10.95 -26.34 1.49
C THR A 354 -12.14 -27.11 2.03
N TYR A 355 -13.19 -26.39 2.41
CA TYR A 355 -14.45 -26.95 2.86
C TYR A 355 -15.57 -26.20 2.16
N GLU A 356 -16.41 -26.94 1.43
CA GLU A 356 -17.59 -26.40 0.76
C GLU A 356 -18.84 -26.93 1.47
N GLY A 357 -19.72 -26.02 1.87
CA GLY A 357 -21.01 -26.40 2.43
C GLY A 357 -21.89 -27.03 1.34
N LEU A 358 -22.67 -28.04 1.71
CA LEU A 358 -23.69 -28.57 0.80
C LEU A 358 -24.74 -27.48 0.51
N HIS A 359 -25.21 -27.44 -0.73
CA HIS A 359 -26.27 -26.53 -1.13
C HIS A 359 -27.54 -26.82 -0.31
N ILE A 360 -28.02 -25.83 0.44
CA ILE A 360 -29.15 -25.99 1.38
C ILE A 360 -30.48 -26.06 0.62
N ALA A 361 -30.59 -25.40 -0.53
CA ALA A 361 -31.79 -25.42 -1.35
C ALA A 361 -31.82 -26.65 -2.27
N GLY A 362 -32.93 -27.40 -2.28
CA GLY A 362 -33.11 -28.50 -3.22
C GLY A 362 -33.21 -28.00 -4.67
N VAL A 363 -32.85 -28.84 -5.64
CA VAL A 363 -32.91 -28.53 -7.09
C VAL A 363 -34.29 -28.07 -7.54
N HIS A 364 -35.35 -28.44 -6.81
CA HIS A 364 -36.72 -28.04 -7.07
C HIS A 364 -37.05 -26.61 -6.62
N GLN A 365 -36.21 -25.98 -5.81
CA GLN A 365 -36.44 -24.65 -5.25
C GLN A 365 -35.91 -23.52 -6.14
N TYR A 366 -35.17 -23.84 -7.20
CA TYR A 366 -34.63 -22.86 -8.13
C TYR A 366 -34.72 -23.35 -9.58
N ARG A 367 -34.99 -22.42 -10.50
CA ARG A 367 -34.93 -22.65 -11.94
C ARG A 367 -33.93 -21.67 -12.54
N ILE A 368 -32.84 -22.17 -13.07
CA ILE A 368 -31.85 -21.36 -13.80
C ILE A 368 -32.19 -21.46 -15.29
N SER A 369 -32.35 -20.31 -15.93
CA SER A 369 -32.50 -20.19 -17.37
C SER A 369 -31.45 -19.19 -17.86
N VAL A 370 -30.77 -19.52 -18.96
CA VAL A 370 -29.79 -18.61 -19.58
C VAL A 370 -30.47 -17.93 -20.77
N LEU A 371 -30.54 -16.59 -20.73
CA LEU A 371 -30.99 -15.81 -21.86
C LEU A 371 -29.83 -15.66 -22.84
N THR A 372 -29.91 -16.28 -24.01
CA THR A 372 -28.86 -16.26 -25.04
C THR A 372 -29.18 -15.33 -26.21
N HIS A 373 -30.44 -14.95 -26.36
CA HIS A 373 -30.96 -14.15 -27.48
C HIS A 373 -31.97 -13.13 -26.97
N MET A 374 -32.08 -12.02 -27.69
CA MET A 374 -33.09 -10.98 -27.54
C MET A 374 -34.41 -11.42 -28.20
N MET A 375 -35.49 -10.66 -27.97
CA MET A 375 -36.81 -10.93 -28.56
C MET A 375 -36.82 -10.88 -30.10
N ASP A 376 -35.95 -10.07 -30.69
CA ASP A 376 -35.76 -9.95 -32.15
C ASP A 376 -34.95 -11.12 -32.75
N GLY A 377 -34.54 -12.09 -31.92
CA GLY A 377 -33.70 -13.21 -32.32
C GLY A 377 -32.21 -12.88 -32.43
N ALA A 378 -31.79 -11.63 -32.16
CA ALA A 378 -30.39 -11.27 -32.11
C ALA A 378 -29.71 -11.92 -30.90
N ARG A 379 -28.44 -12.30 -31.02
CA ARG A 379 -27.68 -12.89 -29.92
C ARG A 379 -27.43 -11.84 -28.84
N LEU A 380 -27.68 -12.20 -27.58
CA LEU A 380 -27.48 -11.33 -26.45
C LEU A 380 -25.97 -11.19 -26.17
N HIS A 381 -25.41 -10.04 -26.53
CA HIS A 381 -23.99 -9.72 -26.35
C HIS A 381 -23.80 -8.58 -25.36
N CYS A 382 -23.87 -8.90 -24.06
CA CYS A 382 -23.64 -7.94 -22.98
C CYS A 382 -22.13 -7.73 -22.75
N ASN A 383 -21.48 -6.94 -23.61
CA ASN A 383 -20.12 -6.45 -23.40
C ASN A 383 -20.12 -4.92 -23.18
N TYR A 384 -19.00 -4.36 -22.72
CA TYR A 384 -18.90 -2.91 -22.45
C TYR A 384 -19.16 -2.06 -23.70
N GLU A 385 -18.71 -2.50 -24.88
CA GLU A 385 -18.92 -1.79 -26.15
C GLU A 385 -20.40 -1.63 -26.49
N ASN A 386 -21.17 -2.72 -26.41
CA ASN A 386 -22.60 -2.69 -26.68
C ASN A 386 -23.39 -2.01 -25.56
N PHE A 387 -22.90 -2.03 -24.31
CA PHE A 387 -23.54 -1.30 -23.21
C PHE A 387 -23.51 0.22 -23.41
N ARG A 388 -22.56 0.74 -24.18
CA ARG A 388 -22.49 2.16 -24.58
C ARG A 388 -23.39 2.49 -25.77
N ASP A 389 -23.86 1.50 -26.50
CA ASP A 389 -24.82 1.68 -27.59
C ASP A 389 -26.23 1.86 -27.00
N ALA A 390 -26.74 3.09 -27.08
CA ALA A 390 -28.08 3.43 -26.62
C ALA A 390 -29.16 2.54 -27.27
N SER A 391 -28.98 2.12 -28.53
CA SER A 391 -29.95 1.27 -29.23
C SER A 391 -29.96 -0.18 -28.71
N PHE A 392 -28.82 -0.66 -28.19
CA PHE A 392 -28.75 -1.97 -27.54
C PHE A 392 -29.46 -1.93 -26.19
N ILE A 393 -29.23 -0.89 -25.39
CA ILE A 393 -29.92 -0.68 -24.10
C ILE A 393 -31.43 -0.53 -24.31
N ASP A 394 -31.84 0.26 -25.30
CA ASP A 394 -33.25 0.49 -25.57
C ASP A 394 -33.95 -0.81 -26.01
N ARG A 395 -33.31 -1.64 -26.84
CA ARG A 395 -33.82 -2.97 -27.20
C ARG A 395 -33.84 -3.95 -26.02
N LEU A 396 -32.92 -3.82 -25.07
CA LEU A 396 -32.86 -4.65 -23.86
C LEU A 396 -33.98 -4.29 -22.87
N VAL A 397 -34.34 -3.00 -22.77
CA VAL A 397 -35.37 -2.49 -21.85
C VAL A 397 -36.78 -2.54 -22.44
N SER A 398 -36.93 -2.27 -23.75
CA SER A 398 -38.23 -2.27 -24.44
C SER A 398 -38.82 -3.66 -24.66
N GLY A 399 -38.07 -4.72 -24.35
CA GLY A 399 -38.60 -6.08 -24.23
C GLY A 399 -39.53 -6.18 -23.02
N HIS A 400 -40.84 -6.04 -23.23
CA HIS A 400 -41.83 -6.46 -22.23
C HIS A 400 -41.65 -7.96 -21.96
N PHE A 401 -41.16 -8.30 -20.76
CA PHE A 401 -40.96 -9.67 -20.27
C PHE A 401 -42.28 -10.43 -20.04
#